data_AF-A0A5M3W0U0-F1
#
_entry.id   AF-A0A5M3W0U0-F1
#
_cell.length_a   1.000
_cell.length_b   1.000
_cell.length_c   1.000
_cell.angle_alpha   90.00
_cell.angle_beta   90.00
_cell.angle_gamma   90.00
#
_symmetry.space_group_name_H-M   'P 1'
#
loop_
_entity.id
_entity.type
_entity.pdbx_description
1 polymer ?
#
loop_
_entity_poly.entity_id
_entity_poly.type
_entity_poly.pdbx_seq_one_letter_code
_entity_poly.pdbx_strand_id
1 'polypeptide(L)'
;MPSRKLARYLMQHLREIHDALDAETWARVAALLDRIAVEADQDAEADWYDLLDLIQFSLPRGHEIRRAISAETAGGTRGAPADTEISATLTVLRAMLPDLAEIAGDTDVDDDIKEVRERLRAAPSVSLEELRARGADPDAAHLLRLPGPGGVTVPAFQFGPDGAELPAVRTVNLLLAAGRDPWGAAHWWLRGNALLGDAPARLVADHPDDVIEAAQALREEY
;
A
#
# COMPACT_ATOMS: atom_id res chain seq x y z
N MET A 1 -17.27 -18.14 8.73
CA MET A 1 -16.13 -17.19 8.80
C MET A 1 -14.88 -17.98 8.44
N PRO A 2 -13.97 -17.47 7.58
CA PRO A 2 -12.82 -18.24 7.11
C PRO A 2 -11.86 -18.53 8.27
N SER A 3 -11.47 -19.79 8.42
CA SER A 3 -10.75 -20.25 9.58
C SER A 3 -9.25 -19.89 9.54
N ARG A 4 -8.60 -19.87 10.71
CA ARG A 4 -7.12 -19.74 10.83
C ARG A 4 -6.36 -20.77 10.00
N LYS A 5 -6.99 -21.91 9.68
CA LYS A 5 -6.39 -22.94 8.83
C LYS A 5 -6.34 -22.47 7.38
N LEU A 6 -7.39 -21.81 6.89
CA LEU A 6 -7.40 -21.25 5.55
C LEU A 6 -6.36 -20.13 5.40
N ALA A 7 -6.29 -19.21 6.37
CA ALA A 7 -5.27 -18.16 6.34
C ALA A 7 -3.86 -18.74 6.28
N ARG A 8 -3.52 -19.69 7.15
CA ARG A 8 -2.22 -20.36 7.12
C ARG A 8 -1.97 -21.11 5.80
N TYR A 9 -2.98 -21.78 5.27
CA TYR A 9 -2.88 -22.50 4.00
C TYR A 9 -2.59 -21.55 2.83
N LEU A 10 -3.33 -20.44 2.73
CA LEU A 10 -3.10 -19.42 1.69
C LEU A 10 -1.71 -18.81 1.79
N MET A 11 -1.26 -18.49 3.00
CA MET A 11 0.09 -17.94 3.20
C MET A 11 1.19 -18.95 2.85
N GLN A 12 0.99 -20.25 3.10
CA GLN A 12 1.93 -21.31 2.70
C GLN A 12 2.00 -21.52 1.19
N HIS A 13 0.89 -21.31 0.49
CA HIS A 13 0.77 -21.45 -0.96
C HIS A 13 0.87 -20.11 -1.70
N LEU A 14 1.33 -19.04 -1.04
CA LEU A 14 1.31 -17.71 -1.63
C LEU A 14 2.20 -17.58 -2.88
N ARG A 15 3.34 -18.30 -2.92
CA ARG A 15 4.18 -18.37 -4.12
C ARG A 15 3.44 -18.98 -5.31
N GLU A 16 2.69 -20.06 -5.07
CA GLU A 16 1.87 -20.71 -6.11
C GLU A 16 0.75 -19.77 -6.60
N ILE A 17 0.20 -18.95 -5.70
CA ILE A 17 -0.78 -17.91 -6.04
C ILE A 17 -0.10 -16.82 -6.89
N HIS A 18 1.06 -16.31 -6.49
CA HIS A 18 1.84 -15.33 -7.26
C HIS A 18 2.10 -15.83 -8.68
N ASP A 19 2.58 -17.05 -8.83
CA ASP A 19 2.95 -17.62 -10.14
C ASP A 19 1.72 -17.89 -11.04
N ALA A 20 0.53 -18.00 -10.45
CA ALA A 20 -0.73 -18.23 -11.16
C ALA A 20 -1.47 -16.94 -11.52
N LEU A 21 -1.09 -15.79 -10.93
CA LEU A 21 -1.72 -14.50 -11.15
C LEU A 21 -0.88 -13.61 -12.07
N ASP A 22 -1.53 -12.72 -12.81
CA ASP A 22 -0.82 -11.65 -13.52
C ASP A 22 -0.32 -10.57 -12.55
N ALA A 23 0.63 -9.75 -13.01
CA ALA A 23 1.29 -8.74 -12.18
C ALA A 23 0.31 -7.67 -11.64
N GLU A 24 -0.73 -7.33 -12.40
CA GLU A 24 -1.73 -6.33 -11.98
C GLU A 24 -2.60 -6.88 -10.84
N THR A 25 -3.06 -8.12 -10.98
CA THR A 25 -3.87 -8.81 -9.99
C THR A 25 -3.04 -9.09 -8.73
N TRP A 26 -1.77 -9.45 -8.91
CA TRP A 26 -0.85 -9.63 -7.80
C TRP A 26 -0.60 -8.34 -7.03
N ALA A 27 -0.41 -7.20 -7.71
CA ALA A 27 -0.25 -5.91 -7.05
C ALA A 27 -1.47 -5.56 -6.16
N ARG A 28 -2.69 -5.89 -6.61
CA ARG A 28 -3.91 -5.72 -5.82
C ARG A 28 -3.96 -6.66 -4.61
N VAL A 29 -3.52 -7.90 -4.76
CA VAL A 29 -3.38 -8.87 -3.65
C VAL A 29 -2.37 -8.36 -2.62
N ALA A 30 -1.21 -7.87 -3.07
CA ALA A 30 -0.17 -7.33 -2.19
C ALA A 30 -0.65 -6.09 -1.42
N ALA A 31 -1.37 -5.18 -2.07
CA ALA A 31 -1.94 -4.00 -1.43
C ALA A 31 -2.94 -4.36 -0.33
N LEU A 32 -3.80 -5.37 -0.55
CA LEU A 32 -4.73 -5.86 0.48
C LEU A 32 -3.98 -6.49 1.66
N LEU A 33 -2.92 -7.25 1.40
CA LEU A 33 -2.09 -7.83 2.47
C LEU A 33 -1.39 -6.75 3.31
N ASP A 34 -0.89 -5.67 2.69
CA ASP A 34 -0.27 -4.54 3.39
C ASP A 34 -1.30 -3.79 4.27
N ARG A 35 -2.51 -3.54 3.75
CA ARG A 35 -3.60 -2.93 4.53
C ARG A 35 -3.99 -3.79 5.73
N ILE A 36 -4.16 -5.10 5.54
CA ILE A 36 -4.44 -6.03 6.66
C ILE A 36 -3.32 -6.01 7.72
N ALA A 37 -2.08 -5.73 7.31
CA ALA A 37 -0.94 -5.63 8.22
C ALA A 37 -1.06 -4.46 9.21
N VAL A 38 -1.61 -3.34 8.75
CA VAL A 38 -1.58 -2.04 9.47
C VAL A 38 -2.93 -1.62 10.04
N GLU A 39 -4.04 -2.06 9.44
CA GLU A 39 -5.39 -1.63 9.80
C GLU A 39 -5.89 -2.28 11.10
N ALA A 40 -6.88 -1.64 11.73
CA ALA A 40 -7.58 -2.20 12.87
C ALA A 40 -8.38 -3.45 12.47
N ASP A 41 -8.62 -4.36 13.42
CA ASP A 41 -9.22 -5.68 13.13
C ASP A 41 -10.59 -5.61 12.42
N GLN A 42 -11.35 -4.53 12.61
CA GLN A 42 -12.65 -4.31 11.94
C GLN A 42 -12.50 -4.01 10.45
N ASP A 43 -11.50 -3.20 10.08
CA ASP A 43 -11.26 -2.83 8.68
C ASP A 43 -10.49 -3.95 7.96
N ALA A 44 -9.54 -4.56 8.66
CA ALA A 44 -8.79 -5.73 8.19
C ALA A 44 -9.68 -6.96 7.94
N GLU A 45 -10.83 -7.08 8.60
CA GLU A 45 -11.82 -8.11 8.29
C GLU A 45 -12.41 -7.93 6.88
N ALA A 46 -12.80 -6.71 6.50
CA ALA A 46 -13.36 -6.44 5.18
C ALA A 46 -12.31 -6.72 4.09
N ASP A 47 -11.09 -6.22 4.27
CA ASP A 47 -9.99 -6.47 3.35
C ASP A 47 -9.61 -7.95 3.25
N TRP A 48 -9.76 -8.71 4.33
CA TRP A 48 -9.55 -10.16 4.31
C TRP A 48 -10.56 -10.88 3.41
N TYR A 49 -11.83 -10.47 3.41
CA TYR A 49 -12.83 -11.02 2.48
C TYR A 49 -12.57 -10.58 1.04
N ASP A 50 -12.23 -9.31 0.83
CA ASP A 50 -11.89 -8.80 -0.51
C ASP A 50 -10.69 -9.55 -1.10
N LEU A 51 -9.69 -9.89 -0.28
CA LEU A 51 -8.54 -10.71 -0.66
C LEU A 51 -8.98 -12.13 -1.10
N LEU A 52 -9.85 -12.78 -0.32
CA LEU A 52 -10.35 -14.11 -0.64
C LEU A 52 -11.13 -14.11 -1.95
N ASP A 53 -11.98 -13.12 -2.16
CA ASP A 53 -12.75 -12.97 -3.39
C ASP A 53 -11.81 -12.71 -4.58
N LEU A 54 -10.84 -11.80 -4.45
CA LEU A 54 -9.88 -11.51 -5.51
C LEU A 54 -9.09 -12.75 -5.93
N ILE A 55 -8.56 -13.51 -4.96
CA ILE A 55 -7.85 -14.78 -5.23
C ILE A 55 -8.81 -15.78 -5.88
N GLN A 56 -10.03 -15.90 -5.36
CA GLN A 56 -11.01 -16.84 -5.87
C GLN A 56 -11.39 -16.52 -7.32
N PHE A 57 -11.67 -15.27 -7.67
CA PHE A 57 -12.09 -14.87 -9.01
C PHE A 57 -10.98 -14.97 -10.05
N SER A 58 -9.74 -14.76 -9.62
CA SER A 58 -8.58 -14.71 -10.52
C SER A 58 -7.96 -16.09 -10.76
N LEU A 59 -8.13 -17.04 -9.84
CA LEU A 59 -7.65 -18.41 -10.02
C LEU A 59 -8.56 -19.27 -10.94
N PRO A 60 -7.97 -20.16 -11.77
CA PRO A 60 -8.72 -21.09 -12.60
C PRO A 60 -9.73 -21.93 -11.81
N ARG A 61 -10.88 -22.27 -12.43
CA ARG A 61 -11.99 -22.97 -11.77
C ARG A 61 -11.62 -24.34 -11.15
N GLY A 62 -10.55 -24.98 -11.63
CA GLY A 62 -10.05 -26.26 -11.12
C GLY A 62 -8.98 -26.16 -10.03
N HIS A 63 -8.52 -24.95 -9.69
CA HIS A 63 -7.39 -24.75 -8.77
C HIS A 63 -7.73 -25.20 -7.35
N GLU A 64 -6.81 -25.87 -6.67
CA GLU A 64 -7.04 -26.44 -5.33
C GLU A 64 -7.29 -25.34 -4.29
N ILE A 65 -6.56 -24.23 -4.39
CA ILE A 65 -6.73 -23.03 -3.58
C ILE A 65 -8.15 -22.43 -3.73
N ARG A 66 -8.66 -22.32 -4.96
CA ARG A 66 -10.02 -21.85 -5.21
C ARG A 66 -11.07 -22.75 -4.56
N ARG A 67 -10.86 -24.07 -4.60
CA ARG A 67 -11.74 -25.04 -3.92
C ARG A 67 -11.67 -24.93 -2.40
N ALA A 68 -10.49 -24.70 -1.85
CA ALA A 68 -10.29 -24.53 -0.40
C ALA A 68 -11.04 -23.30 0.11
N ILE A 69 -10.94 -22.16 -0.60
CA ILE A 69 -11.70 -20.94 -0.28
C ILE A 69 -13.20 -21.21 -0.34
N SER A 70 -13.70 -21.79 -1.44
CA SER A 70 -15.13 -22.11 -1.61
C SER A 70 -15.68 -23.06 -0.54
N ALA A 71 -14.89 -24.04 -0.09
CA ALA A 71 -15.31 -25.00 0.93
C ALA A 71 -15.48 -24.35 2.32
N GLU A 72 -14.61 -23.39 2.65
CA GLU A 72 -14.65 -22.63 3.91
C GLU A 72 -15.72 -21.54 3.90
N THR A 73 -15.96 -20.87 2.76
CA THR A 73 -17.01 -19.85 2.65
C THR A 73 -18.42 -20.46 2.57
N ALA A 74 -18.57 -21.63 1.95
CA ALA A 74 -19.85 -22.37 1.94
C ALA A 74 -20.13 -23.10 3.26
N GLY A 75 -19.08 -23.50 3.98
CA GLY A 75 -19.17 -24.17 5.28
C GLY A 75 -19.30 -23.17 6.41
N GLY A 76 -20.50 -22.61 6.63
CA GLY A 76 -20.77 -21.75 7.79
C GLY A 76 -20.41 -22.43 9.11
N THR A 77 -19.22 -22.12 9.63
CA THR A 77 -18.67 -22.71 10.87
C THR A 77 -19.56 -22.32 12.05
N ARG A 78 -20.28 -23.29 12.62
CA ARG A 78 -20.92 -23.15 13.93
C ARG A 78 -19.85 -23.34 15.00
N GLY A 79 -19.25 -22.27 15.48
CA GLY A 79 -18.34 -22.32 16.64
C GLY A 79 -17.63 -21.00 16.89
N ALA A 80 -17.60 -20.59 18.16
CA ALA A 80 -17.06 -19.33 18.70
C ALA A 80 -17.76 -18.03 18.21
N PRO A 81 -17.81 -16.96 19.04
CA PRO A 81 -18.22 -15.65 18.55
C PRO A 81 -17.25 -15.22 17.45
N ALA A 82 -17.81 -14.85 16.28
CA ALA A 82 -17.09 -14.49 15.06
C ALA A 82 -15.89 -13.56 15.34
N ASP A 83 -16.08 -12.55 16.19
CA ASP A 83 -15.08 -11.54 16.54
C ASP A 83 -13.79 -12.11 17.19
N THR A 84 -13.89 -13.20 17.97
CA THR A 84 -12.71 -13.83 18.59
C THR A 84 -11.97 -14.75 17.62
N GLU A 85 -12.69 -15.33 16.66
CA GLU A 85 -12.07 -16.14 15.62
C GLU A 85 -11.33 -15.27 14.60
N ILE A 86 -11.80 -14.04 14.35
CA ILE A 86 -11.21 -13.16 13.33
C ILE A 86 -9.94 -12.51 13.82
N SER A 87 -9.97 -11.95 15.04
CA SER A 87 -8.80 -11.31 15.65
C SER A 87 -7.61 -12.27 15.67
N ALA A 88 -7.86 -13.53 15.98
CA ALA A 88 -6.82 -14.56 16.02
C ALA A 88 -6.40 -15.08 14.63
N THR A 89 -7.27 -14.97 13.60
CA THR A 89 -6.92 -15.24 12.21
C THR A 89 -6.02 -14.13 11.66
N LEU A 90 -6.40 -12.87 11.87
CA LEU A 90 -5.61 -11.70 11.53
C LEU A 90 -4.26 -11.70 12.25
N THR A 91 -4.21 -12.08 13.53
CA THR A 91 -2.95 -12.22 14.28
C THR A 91 -1.99 -13.22 13.62
N VAL A 92 -2.50 -14.38 13.18
CA VAL A 92 -1.67 -15.39 12.49
C VAL A 92 -1.19 -14.86 11.15
N LEU A 93 -2.07 -14.18 10.40
CA LEU A 93 -1.73 -13.62 9.10
C LEU A 93 -0.65 -12.55 9.22
N ARG A 94 -0.85 -11.57 10.11
CA ARG A 94 0.14 -10.51 10.41
C ARG A 94 1.49 -11.05 10.86
N ALA A 95 1.53 -12.16 11.59
CA ALA A 95 2.79 -12.79 11.99
C ALA A 95 3.55 -13.44 10.82
N MET A 96 2.85 -13.83 9.75
CA MET A 96 3.45 -14.48 8.58
C MET A 96 3.76 -13.49 7.44
N LEU A 97 3.11 -12.31 7.41
CA LEU A 97 3.33 -11.27 6.38
C LEU A 97 4.79 -10.81 6.20
N PRO A 98 5.61 -10.63 7.26
CA PRO A 98 7.01 -10.19 7.09
C PRO A 98 7.86 -11.14 6.25
N ASP A 99 7.65 -12.45 6.39
CA ASP A 99 8.36 -13.48 5.61
C ASP A 99 7.88 -13.54 4.15
N LEU A 100 6.70 -12.98 3.87
CA LEU A 100 6.05 -12.98 2.56
C LEU A 100 6.40 -11.75 1.72
N ALA A 101 6.83 -10.65 2.35
CA ALA A 101 7.44 -9.52 1.65
C ALA A 101 8.68 -9.97 0.84
N GLU A 102 9.41 -10.99 1.31
CA GLU A 102 10.52 -11.60 0.56
C GLU A 102 10.05 -12.41 -0.66
N ILE A 103 8.80 -12.89 -0.67
CA ILE A 103 8.21 -13.64 -1.79
C ILE A 103 7.74 -12.69 -2.89
N ALA A 104 7.15 -11.56 -2.52
CA ALA A 104 6.75 -10.49 -3.44
C ALA A 104 7.95 -9.78 -4.12
N GLY A 105 9.15 -9.93 -3.55
CA GLY A 105 10.38 -9.31 -4.02
C GLY A 105 11.03 -9.88 -5.28
N ASP A 106 10.30 -10.65 -6.10
CA ASP A 106 10.79 -11.20 -7.37
C ASP A 106 10.08 -10.59 -8.61
N THR A 107 9.25 -9.56 -8.40
CA THR A 107 8.80 -8.67 -9.47
C THR A 107 9.69 -7.42 -9.49
N ASP A 108 10.15 -6.99 -10.66
CA ASP A 108 10.94 -5.75 -10.89
C ASP A 108 10.38 -4.49 -10.18
N VAL A 109 9.10 -4.53 -9.78
CA VAL A 109 8.41 -3.50 -8.98
C VAL A 109 8.99 -3.36 -7.56
N ASP A 110 9.51 -4.43 -6.94
CA ASP A 110 10.02 -4.38 -5.56
C ASP A 110 11.45 -3.86 -5.47
N ASP A 111 12.26 -4.01 -6.52
CA ASP A 111 13.54 -3.30 -6.63
C ASP A 111 13.32 -1.79 -6.82
N ASP A 112 12.31 -1.39 -7.61
CA ASP A 112 11.89 0.02 -7.73
C ASP A 112 11.36 0.57 -6.38
N ILE A 113 10.55 -0.20 -5.64
CA ILE A 113 10.05 0.20 -4.29
C ILE A 113 11.18 0.25 -3.26
N LYS A 114 12.11 -0.71 -3.28
CA LYS A 114 13.28 -0.73 -2.40
C LYS A 114 14.23 0.41 -2.72
N GLU A 115 14.47 0.72 -3.99
CA GLU A 115 15.25 1.87 -4.43
C GLU A 115 14.56 3.18 -4.02
N VAL A 116 13.23 3.28 -4.18
CA VAL A 116 12.42 4.40 -3.69
C VAL A 116 12.52 4.51 -2.18
N ARG A 117 12.51 3.40 -1.43
CA ARG A 117 12.66 3.37 0.03
C ARG A 117 14.06 3.80 0.48
N GLU A 118 15.11 3.42 -0.25
CA GLU A 118 16.48 3.89 -0.01
C GLU A 118 16.66 5.37 -0.37
N ARG A 119 16.08 5.82 -1.49
CA ARG A 119 16.03 7.25 -1.87
C ARG A 119 15.25 8.07 -0.86
N LEU A 120 14.14 7.56 -0.34
CA LEU A 120 13.36 8.18 0.75
C LEU A 120 14.15 8.28 2.04
N ARG A 121 14.90 7.23 2.38
CA ARG A 121 15.78 7.23 3.56
C ARG A 121 16.92 8.26 3.41
N ALA A 122 17.40 8.49 2.19
CA ALA A 122 18.39 9.52 1.90
C ALA A 122 17.78 10.93 1.74
N ALA A 123 16.48 11.02 1.45
CA ALA A 123 15.78 12.28 1.30
C ALA A 123 15.61 12.96 2.68
N PRO A 124 15.84 14.27 2.77
CA PRO A 124 15.48 15.02 3.97
C PRO A 124 14.00 14.77 4.29
N SER A 125 13.69 14.43 5.53
CA SER A 125 12.32 14.20 6.00
C SER A 125 12.07 15.01 7.26
N VAL A 126 10.81 15.37 7.47
CA VAL A 126 10.32 16.07 8.65
C VAL A 126 9.55 15.07 9.50
N SER A 127 9.83 15.06 10.81
CA SER A 127 9.09 14.24 11.76
C SER A 127 7.70 14.84 12.06
N LEU A 128 6.76 14.01 12.53
CA LEU A 128 5.44 14.51 12.95
C LEU A 128 5.52 15.52 14.11
N GLU A 129 6.54 15.41 14.96
CA GLU A 129 6.77 16.33 16.08
C GLU A 129 7.19 17.71 15.57
N GLU A 130 8.10 17.78 14.60
CA GLU A 130 8.50 19.02 13.94
C GLU A 130 7.35 19.66 13.17
N LEU A 131 6.46 18.85 12.56
CA LEU A 131 5.27 19.36 11.87
C LEU A 131 4.32 20.07 12.84
N ARG A 132 4.05 19.43 13.99
CA ARG A 132 3.22 20.00 15.06
C ARG A 132 3.84 21.28 15.62
N ALA A 133 5.17 21.30 15.79
CA ALA A 133 5.88 22.49 16.27
C ALA A 133 5.76 23.69 15.30
N ARG A 134 5.57 23.42 14.00
CA ARG A 134 5.31 24.43 12.96
C ARG A 134 3.83 24.83 12.87
N GLY A 135 2.95 24.24 13.68
CA GLY A 135 1.51 24.51 13.68
C GLY A 135 0.73 23.82 12.55
N ALA A 136 1.33 22.87 11.84
CA ALA A 136 0.67 22.09 10.82
C ALA A 136 -0.02 20.85 11.42
N ASP A 137 -1.12 20.42 10.81
CA ASP A 137 -1.83 19.19 11.18
C ASP A 137 -1.11 17.97 10.57
N PRO A 138 -0.50 17.10 11.39
CA PRO A 138 0.24 15.92 10.91
C PRO A 138 -0.66 14.81 10.34
N ASP A 139 -1.96 14.86 10.60
CA ASP A 139 -2.91 13.85 10.14
C ASP A 139 -3.70 14.30 8.91
N ALA A 140 -3.28 15.41 8.30
CA ALA A 140 -3.96 15.94 7.13
C ALA A 140 -3.80 15.02 5.90
N ALA A 141 -4.92 14.67 5.27
CA ALA A 141 -4.99 13.69 4.18
C ALA A 141 -4.24 14.09 2.89
N HIS A 142 -3.81 15.34 2.77
CA HIS A 142 -3.03 15.86 1.64
C HIS A 142 -1.51 15.71 1.84
N LEU A 143 -1.08 15.26 3.02
CA LEU A 143 0.33 14.97 3.28
C LEU A 143 0.67 13.56 2.84
N LEU A 144 1.74 13.43 2.08
CA LEU A 144 2.39 12.16 1.84
C LEU A 144 3.09 11.70 3.12
N ARG A 145 2.53 10.67 3.75
CA ARG A 145 3.01 10.10 5.01
C ARG A 145 3.50 8.69 4.75
N LEU A 146 4.75 8.42 5.10
CA LEU A 146 5.38 7.14 4.80
C LEU A 146 5.77 6.42 6.09
N PRO A 147 5.29 5.18 6.31
CA PRO A 147 5.71 4.40 7.45
C PRO A 147 7.17 3.96 7.28
N GLY A 148 7.99 4.19 8.32
CA GLY A 148 9.39 3.81 8.35
C GLY A 148 9.80 3.17 9.69
N PRO A 149 11.05 2.66 9.80
CA PRO A 149 11.53 1.93 10.97
C PRO A 149 11.49 2.72 12.29
N GLY A 150 11.41 4.06 12.22
CA GLY A 150 11.30 4.97 13.36
C GLY A 150 9.92 5.61 13.53
N GLY A 151 8.90 5.10 12.84
CA GLY A 151 7.56 5.68 12.78
C GLY A 151 7.25 6.36 11.45
N VAL A 152 6.18 7.14 11.41
CA VAL A 152 5.73 7.85 10.21
C VAL A 152 6.64 9.04 9.92
N THR A 153 7.10 9.14 8.68
CA THR A 153 7.94 10.23 8.17
C THR A 153 7.22 11.00 7.07
N VAL A 154 7.53 12.28 6.95
CA VAL A 154 6.96 13.17 5.95
C VAL A 154 8.10 13.70 5.07
N PRO A 155 8.19 13.33 3.78
CA PRO A 155 9.25 13.82 2.90
C PRO A 155 9.33 15.35 2.85
N ALA A 156 10.53 15.92 2.93
CA ALA A 156 10.70 17.37 3.07
C ALA A 156 10.41 18.16 1.79
N PHE A 157 10.42 17.52 0.61
CA PHE A 157 10.07 18.19 -0.66
C PHE A 157 8.64 18.74 -0.66
N GLN A 158 7.80 18.30 0.28
CA GLN A 158 6.45 18.82 0.47
C GLN A 158 6.42 20.25 1.02
N PHE A 159 7.57 20.77 1.49
CA PHE A 159 7.69 22.07 2.13
C PHE A 159 8.65 22.99 1.38
N GLY A 160 8.29 24.26 1.33
CA GLY A 160 9.16 25.33 0.87
C GLY A 160 10.26 25.68 1.88
N PRO A 161 11.18 26.60 1.52
CA PRO A 161 12.26 27.03 2.39
C PRO A 161 11.80 27.76 3.66
N ASP A 162 10.57 28.28 3.67
CA ASP A 162 9.88 28.84 4.84
C ASP A 162 9.25 27.77 5.76
N GLY A 163 9.32 26.50 5.36
CA GLY A 163 8.72 25.37 6.06
C GLY A 163 7.22 25.24 5.85
N ALA A 164 6.62 26.08 5.00
CA ALA A 164 5.21 25.98 4.62
C ALA A 164 5.02 24.90 3.55
N GLU A 165 3.87 24.23 3.56
CA GLU A 165 3.55 23.25 2.53
C GLU A 165 3.43 23.91 1.15
N LEU A 166 4.03 23.30 0.13
CA LEU A 166 3.91 23.77 -1.25
C LEU A 166 2.49 23.50 -1.79
N PRO A 167 1.76 24.51 -2.28
CA PRO A 167 0.41 24.32 -2.83
C PRO A 167 0.33 23.32 -4.00
N ALA A 168 1.39 23.23 -4.80
CA ALA A 168 1.48 22.27 -5.90
C ALA A 168 1.54 20.82 -5.38
N VAL A 169 2.34 20.58 -4.33
CA VAL A 169 2.44 19.27 -3.69
C VAL A 169 1.09 18.85 -3.11
N ARG A 170 0.40 19.77 -2.41
CA ARG A 170 -0.95 19.55 -1.91
C ARG A 170 -1.89 19.06 -3.01
N THR A 171 -1.92 19.81 -4.11
CA THR A 171 -2.79 19.55 -5.25
C THR A 171 -2.53 18.16 -5.83
N VAL A 172 -1.26 17.83 -6.05
CA VAL A 172 -0.86 16.55 -6.62
C VAL A 172 -1.12 15.38 -5.66
N ASN A 173 -0.84 15.52 -4.37
CA ASN A 173 -1.14 14.47 -3.37
C ASN A 173 -2.63 14.17 -3.29
N LEU A 174 -3.49 15.18 -3.46
CA LEU A 174 -4.94 14.99 -3.56
C LEU A 174 -5.33 14.26 -4.85
N LEU A 175 -4.70 14.60 -5.99
CA LEU A 175 -4.93 13.91 -7.27
C LEU A 175 -4.51 12.43 -7.21
N LEU A 176 -3.39 12.14 -6.56
CA LEU A 176 -2.84 10.79 -6.39
C LEU A 176 -3.46 10.01 -5.22
N ALA A 177 -4.39 10.63 -4.47
CA ALA A 177 -4.98 10.05 -3.27
C ALA A 177 -3.93 9.54 -2.25
N ALA A 178 -2.88 10.34 -1.99
CA ALA A 178 -1.73 9.96 -1.16
C ALA A 178 -2.10 9.51 0.27
N GLY A 179 -3.24 9.96 0.81
CA GLY A 179 -3.75 9.47 2.10
C GLY A 179 -4.32 8.05 2.08
N ARG A 180 -4.68 7.52 0.90
CA ARG A 180 -5.15 6.14 0.68
C ARG A 180 -4.07 5.24 0.12
N ASP A 181 -3.26 5.75 -0.80
CA ASP A 181 -2.13 5.04 -1.39
C ASP A 181 -0.83 5.87 -1.25
N PRO A 182 -0.23 5.89 -0.05
CA PRO A 182 0.99 6.66 0.18
C PRO A 182 2.18 6.10 -0.59
N TRP A 183 2.25 4.79 -0.84
CA TRP A 183 3.38 4.20 -1.55
C TRP A 183 3.30 4.44 -3.06
N GLY A 184 2.12 4.34 -3.67
CA GLY A 184 1.92 4.71 -5.08
C GLY A 184 2.20 6.20 -5.33
N ALA A 185 1.74 7.08 -4.42
CA ALA A 185 2.06 8.50 -4.49
C ALA A 185 3.58 8.76 -4.35
N ALA A 186 4.25 8.11 -3.39
CA ALA A 186 5.70 8.24 -3.22
C ALA A 186 6.48 7.76 -4.45
N HIS A 187 6.07 6.64 -5.04
CA HIS A 187 6.67 6.12 -6.26
C HIS A 187 6.58 7.14 -7.40
N TRP A 188 5.40 7.75 -7.60
CA TRP A 188 5.22 8.80 -8.62
C TRP A 188 6.13 10.00 -8.39
N TRP A 189 6.23 10.48 -7.14
CA TRP A 189 7.03 11.65 -6.79
C TRP A 189 8.54 11.46 -6.98
N LEU A 190 9.03 10.24 -6.76
CA LEU A 190 10.46 9.97 -6.62
C LEU A 190 11.08 9.30 -7.83
N ARG A 191 10.27 8.71 -8.71
CA ARG A 191 10.73 8.16 -9.98
C ARG A 191 10.82 9.26 -11.03
N GLY A 192 11.77 9.12 -11.94
CA GLY A 192 11.85 9.99 -13.13
C GLY A 192 10.54 9.91 -13.92
N ASN A 193 9.94 11.07 -14.19
CA ASN A 193 8.72 11.17 -14.99
C ASN A 193 9.09 11.52 -16.43
N ALA A 194 8.66 10.72 -17.40
CA ALA A 194 9.03 10.89 -18.80
C ALA A 194 8.54 12.21 -19.41
N LEU A 195 7.43 12.77 -18.92
CA LEU A 195 6.92 14.08 -19.35
C LEU A 195 7.75 15.24 -18.79
N LEU A 196 8.37 15.04 -17.62
CA LEU A 196 9.12 16.07 -16.91
C LEU A 196 10.65 15.95 -17.10
N GLY A 197 11.13 14.79 -17.56
CA GLY A 197 12.56 14.51 -17.75
C GLY A 197 13.37 14.28 -16.46
N ASP A 198 12.79 14.49 -15.28
CA ASP A 198 13.37 14.21 -13.96
C ASP A 198 12.26 13.79 -12.97
N ALA A 199 12.62 13.48 -11.72
CA ALA A 199 11.68 13.15 -10.67
C ALA A 199 10.84 14.38 -10.26
N PRO A 200 9.49 14.27 -10.20
CA PRO A 200 8.62 15.40 -9.85
C PRO A 200 9.00 16.10 -8.54
N ALA A 201 9.50 15.35 -7.54
CA ALA A 201 9.91 15.90 -6.25
C ALA A 201 11.11 16.86 -6.35
N ARG A 202 11.92 16.77 -7.42
CA ARG A 202 13.05 17.68 -7.67
C ARG A 202 12.62 18.95 -8.40
N LEU A 203 11.49 18.90 -9.09
CA LEU A 203 11.01 19.96 -9.96
C LEU A 203 9.92 20.82 -9.33
N VAL A 204 9.15 20.28 -8.38
CA VAL A 204 7.94 20.93 -7.85
C VAL A 204 8.16 22.32 -7.23
N ALA A 205 9.37 22.61 -6.75
CA ALA A 205 9.70 23.93 -6.21
C ALA A 205 9.91 24.98 -7.33
N ASP A 206 10.50 24.58 -8.45
CA ASP A 206 10.89 25.47 -9.55
C ASP A 206 9.86 25.48 -10.69
N HIS A 207 9.17 24.36 -10.90
CA HIS A 207 8.23 24.07 -11.98
C HIS A 207 6.90 23.49 -11.44
N PRO A 208 6.18 24.22 -10.58
CA PRO A 208 4.98 23.71 -9.92
C PRO A 208 3.85 23.38 -10.89
N ASP A 209 3.64 24.20 -11.92
CA ASP A 209 2.54 24.02 -12.89
C ASP A 209 2.78 22.77 -13.76
N ASP A 210 3.99 22.59 -14.28
CA ASP A 210 4.37 21.41 -15.08
C ASP A 210 4.15 20.10 -14.30
N VAL A 211 4.49 20.09 -13.00
CA VAL A 211 4.29 18.94 -12.11
C VAL A 211 2.80 18.66 -11.88
N ILE A 212 1.96 19.69 -11.76
CA ILE A 212 0.51 19.52 -11.64
C ILE A 212 -0.07 18.95 -12.94
N GLU A 213 0.33 19.47 -14.10
CA GLU A 213 -0.13 18.98 -15.40
C GLU A 213 0.24 17.50 -15.61
N ALA A 214 1.48 17.10 -15.25
CA ALA A 214 1.90 15.72 -15.33
C ALA A 214 1.07 14.78 -14.43
N ALA A 215 0.62 15.25 -13.25
CA ALA A 215 -0.26 14.49 -12.38
C ALA A 215 -1.70 14.41 -12.93
N GLN A 216 -2.18 15.46 -13.59
CA GLN A 216 -3.49 15.48 -14.24
C GLN A 216 -3.56 14.54 -15.45
N ALA A 217 -2.49 14.43 -16.22
CA ALA A 217 -2.42 13.55 -17.38
C ALA A 217 -2.70 12.07 -17.04
N LEU A 218 -2.29 11.60 -15.84
CA LEU A 218 -2.59 10.24 -15.35
C LEU A 218 -4.09 9.98 -15.17
N ARG A 219 -4.88 11.03 -14.96
CA ARG A 219 -6.33 10.92 -14.79
C ARG A 219 -7.10 10.90 -16.11
N GLU A 220 -6.47 11.27 -17.22
CA GLU A 220 -7.08 11.30 -18.54
C GLU A 220 -6.86 10.02 -19.36
N GLU A 221 -5.97 9.12 -18.91
CA GLU A 221 -5.75 7.80 -19.52
C GLU A 221 -6.81 6.73 -19.14
N TYR A 222 -7.90 7.11 -18.46
CA TYR A 222 -9.02 6.23 -18.09
C TYR A 222 -10.39 6.76 -18.52
#